data_AF-A0A2S9J094-F1
#
_entry.id   AF-A0A2S9J094-F1
#
_cell.length_a   1.000
_cell.length_b   1.000
_cell.length_c   1.000
_cell.angle_alpha   90.00
_cell.angle_beta   90.00
_cell.angle_gamma   90.00
#
_symmetry.space_group_name_H-M   'P 1'
#
loop_
_entity.id
_entity.type
_entity.pdbx_description
1 polymer ?
#
loop_
_entity_poly.entity_id
_entity_poly.type
_entity_poly.pdbx_seq_one_letter_code
_entity_poly.pdbx_strand_id
1 'polypeptide(L)'
;MDDPAQLSEYGKILLIAIVGILLVCATILLAKILSPKKPNPEKLSTYECGEEATGNAWIQINPRFYVIALVFLLFDVELIFVFPWATVFGSRELVAADGRWGWFTLVEMGMFLGILVVGLVYVWKRGDISWIKPAHVEPRVSVGIPATAYEQLNNKQYHVRDYKAAVLEDTADTGVKVARSGGLAFRPKFKKSN
;
A
#
# COMPACT_ATOMS: atom_id res chain seq x y z
N MET A 1 -2.13 -30.22 35.73
CA MET A 1 -2.56 -28.88 35.25
C MET A 1 -4.06 -28.97 35.10
N ASP A 2 -4.77 -29.11 36.23
CA ASP A 2 -6.14 -29.63 36.25
C ASP A 2 -7.02 -28.77 37.17
N ASP A 3 -6.90 -27.45 37.04
CA ASP A 3 -7.93 -26.56 37.54
C ASP A 3 -9.02 -26.48 36.47
N PRO A 4 -10.26 -26.92 36.72
CA PRO A 4 -11.36 -26.82 35.75
C PRO A 4 -11.69 -25.36 35.38
N ALA A 5 -11.16 -24.38 36.10
CA ALA A 5 -11.24 -22.95 35.76
C ALA A 5 -10.18 -22.49 34.74
N GLN A 6 -9.20 -23.33 34.37
CA GLN A 6 -8.11 -22.94 33.49
C GLN A 6 -8.52 -23.02 32.01
N LEU A 7 -8.52 -21.89 31.31
CA LEU A 7 -8.75 -21.83 29.86
C LEU A 7 -7.63 -22.60 29.13
N SER A 8 -8.01 -23.54 28.25
CA SER A 8 -7.09 -24.19 27.31
C SER A 8 -6.32 -23.14 26.50
N GLU A 9 -5.09 -23.44 26.06
CA GLU A 9 -4.30 -22.54 25.22
C GLU A 9 -5.07 -22.10 23.97
N TYR A 10 -5.84 -23.00 23.35
CA TYR A 10 -6.73 -22.67 22.24
C TYR A 10 -7.86 -21.71 22.65
N GLY A 11 -8.36 -21.83 23.88
CA GLY A 11 -9.34 -20.91 24.45
C GLY A 11 -8.76 -19.50 24.64
N LYS A 12 -7.48 -19.39 25.05
CA LYS A 12 -6.79 -18.10 25.16
C LYS A 12 -6.63 -17.44 23.78
N ILE A 13 -6.24 -18.22 22.77
CA ILE A 13 -6.12 -17.73 21.38
C ILE A 13 -7.48 -17.23 20.88
N LEU A 14 -8.55 -18.00 21.09
CA LEU A 14 -9.90 -17.61 20.69
C LEU A 14 -10.34 -16.32 21.41
N LEU A 15 -10.06 -16.20 22.70
CA LEU A 15 -10.39 -15.01 23.48
C LEU A 15 -9.66 -13.78 22.93
N ILE A 16 -8.36 -13.89 22.62
CA ILE A 16 -7.59 -12.79 22.01
C ILE A 16 -8.21 -12.39 20.66
N ALA A 17 -8.57 -13.37 19.81
CA ALA A 17 -9.20 -13.10 18.52
C ALA A 17 -10.55 -12.37 18.67
N ILE A 18 -11.40 -12.82 19.61
CA ILE A 18 -12.69 -12.19 19.90
C ILE A 18 -12.50 -10.75 20.40
N VAL A 19 -11.61 -10.55 21.38
CA VAL A 19 -11.32 -9.22 21.92
C VAL A 19 -10.76 -8.29 20.83
N GLY A 20 -9.89 -8.80 19.95
CA GLY A 20 -9.38 -8.04 18.81
C GLY A 20 -10.47 -7.61 17.84
N ILE A 21 -11.37 -8.52 17.46
CA ILE A 21 -12.53 -8.21 16.62
C ILE A 21 -13.44 -7.18 17.30
N LEU A 22 -13.74 -7.37 18.59
CA LEU A 22 -14.56 -6.43 19.36
C LEU A 22 -13.95 -5.03 19.41
N LEU A 23 -12.63 -4.92 19.56
CA LEU A 23 -11.92 -3.64 19.58
C LEU A 23 -12.02 -2.94 18.22
N VAL A 24 -11.80 -3.65 17.11
CA VAL A 24 -11.97 -3.08 15.76
C VAL A 24 -13.41 -2.62 15.53
N CYS A 25 -14.40 -3.45 15.88
CA CYS A 25 -15.81 -3.07 15.79
C CYS A 25 -16.14 -1.86 16.67
N ALA A 26 -15.66 -1.82 17.92
CA ALA A 26 -15.90 -0.72 18.84
C ALA A 26 -15.31 0.59 18.32
N THR A 27 -14.09 0.57 17.76
CA THR A 27 -13.47 1.77 17.18
C THR A 27 -14.22 2.28 15.95
N ILE A 28 -14.68 1.39 15.06
CA ILE A 28 -15.53 1.77 13.92
C ILE A 28 -16.87 2.34 14.38
N LEU A 29 -17.52 1.73 15.37
CA LEU A 29 -18.78 2.23 15.93
C LEU A 29 -18.62 3.58 16.62
N LEU A 30 -17.56 3.74 17.40
CA LEU A 30 -17.24 5.01 18.06
C LEU A 30 -16.95 6.11 17.02
N ALA A 31 -16.19 5.80 15.98
CA ALA A 31 -15.96 6.71 14.86
C ALA A 31 -17.28 7.11 14.18
N LYS A 32 -18.20 6.16 13.98
CA LYS A 32 -19.53 6.43 13.39
C LYS A 32 -20.44 7.30 14.28
N ILE A 33 -20.29 7.22 15.60
CA ILE A 33 -21.05 8.02 16.57
C ILE A 33 -20.48 9.44 16.69
N LEU A 34 -19.16 9.56 16.79
CA LEU A 34 -18.46 10.84 16.99
C LEU A 34 -18.32 11.67 15.69
N SER A 35 -18.30 11.01 14.53
CA SER A 35 -18.04 11.68 13.25
C SER A 35 -19.16 12.67 12.86
N PRO A 36 -18.82 13.90 12.42
CA PRO A 36 -19.77 14.85 11.87
C PRO A 36 -20.45 14.31 10.60
N LYS A 37 -21.78 14.18 10.64
CA LYS A 37 -22.58 13.67 9.52
C LYS A 37 -22.95 14.81 8.55
N LYS A 38 -22.06 15.11 7.60
CA LYS A 38 -22.27 16.12 6.54
C LYS A 38 -22.00 15.53 5.14
N PRO A 39 -22.90 14.65 4.63
CA PRO A 39 -22.79 14.13 3.28
C PRO A 39 -23.04 15.24 2.26
N ASN A 40 -22.25 15.26 1.20
CA ASN A 40 -22.39 16.10 0.02
C ASN A 40 -22.08 15.24 -1.21
N PRO A 41 -22.68 15.54 -2.37
CA PRO A 41 -22.43 14.78 -3.59
C PRO A 41 -20.93 14.68 -3.92
N GLU A 42 -20.18 15.76 -3.70
CA GLU A 42 -18.73 15.81 -3.96
C GLU A 42 -17.84 14.97 -3.01
N LYS A 43 -18.25 14.66 -1.76
CA LYS A 43 -17.47 13.70 -0.94
C LYS A 43 -17.87 12.26 -1.23
N LEU A 44 -19.01 12.05 -1.88
CA LEU A 44 -19.54 10.74 -2.23
C LEU A 44 -19.18 10.35 -3.67
N SER A 45 -18.63 11.28 -4.45
CA SER A 45 -18.12 11.02 -5.80
C SER A 45 -16.75 10.35 -5.76
N THR A 46 -16.43 9.61 -6.83
CA THR A 46 -15.11 8.99 -7.01
C THR A 46 -14.04 10.06 -7.15
N TYR A 47 -12.89 9.86 -6.51
CA TYR A 47 -11.76 10.77 -6.63
C TYR A 47 -11.11 10.67 -8.02
N GLU A 48 -11.19 11.74 -8.81
CA GLU A 48 -10.57 11.88 -10.14
C GLU A 48 -9.85 13.24 -10.28
N CYS A 49 -9.05 13.61 -9.27
CA CYS A 49 -8.27 14.86 -9.23
C CYS A 49 -9.08 16.15 -9.47
N GLY A 50 -10.40 16.14 -9.23
CA GLY A 50 -11.30 17.29 -9.40
C GLY A 50 -12.12 17.28 -10.68
N GLU A 51 -11.93 16.28 -11.54
CA GLU A 51 -12.73 16.07 -12.75
C GLU A 51 -13.85 15.05 -12.49
N GLU A 52 -14.88 15.05 -13.34
CA GLU A 52 -15.91 14.02 -13.29
C GLU A 52 -15.34 12.69 -13.80
N ALA A 53 -15.61 11.62 -13.04
CA ALA A 53 -15.22 10.27 -13.45
C ALA A 53 -15.93 9.89 -14.75
N THR A 54 -15.15 9.60 -15.78
CA THR A 54 -15.65 9.27 -17.11
C THR A 54 -15.13 7.91 -17.56
N GLY A 55 -15.94 7.21 -18.35
CA GLY A 55 -15.58 5.90 -18.90
C GLY A 55 -15.95 4.73 -18.00
N ASN A 56 -15.48 3.55 -18.41
CA ASN A 56 -15.80 2.29 -17.77
C ASN A 56 -14.66 1.88 -16.82
N ALA A 57 -14.98 1.51 -15.58
CA ALA A 57 -14.00 1.03 -14.60
C ALA A 57 -13.48 -0.40 -14.88
N TRP A 58 -14.01 -1.06 -15.91
CA TRP A 58 -13.61 -2.41 -16.30
C TRP A 58 -12.38 -2.35 -17.21
N ILE A 59 -11.21 -2.43 -16.57
CA ILE A 59 -9.91 -2.43 -17.23
C ILE A 59 -9.31 -3.83 -17.15
N GLN A 60 -8.66 -4.28 -18.22
CA GLN A 60 -7.91 -5.54 -18.22
C GLN A 60 -6.67 -5.40 -17.32
N ILE A 61 -6.73 -6.02 -16.14
CA ILE A 61 -5.57 -6.14 -15.26
C ILE A 61 -4.61 -7.19 -15.85
N ASN A 62 -3.30 -6.97 -15.68
CA ASN A 62 -2.30 -7.84 -16.27
C ASN A 62 -2.35 -9.28 -15.71
N PRO A 63 -2.28 -10.34 -16.54
CA PRO A 63 -2.32 -11.72 -16.04
C PRO A 63 -1.13 -12.12 -15.16
N ARG A 64 -0.04 -11.34 -15.11
CA ARG A 64 1.12 -11.64 -14.25
C ARG A 64 0.79 -11.71 -12.76
N PHE A 65 -0.24 -10.99 -12.29
CA PHE A 65 -0.72 -11.11 -10.91
C PHE A 65 -1.21 -12.54 -10.60
N TYR A 66 -1.88 -13.18 -11.56
CA TYR A 66 -2.32 -14.56 -11.43
C TYR A 66 -1.15 -15.53 -11.39
N VAL A 67 -0.12 -15.33 -12.23
CA VAL A 67 1.07 -16.19 -12.23
C VAL A 67 1.82 -16.11 -10.89
N ILE A 68 2.00 -14.90 -10.35
CA ILE A 68 2.63 -14.72 -9.03
C ILE A 68 1.81 -15.40 -7.93
N ALA A 69 0.48 -15.25 -7.94
CA ALA A 69 -0.40 -15.89 -6.96
C ALA A 69 -0.37 -17.42 -7.06
N LEU A 70 -0.34 -17.97 -8.28
CA LEU A 70 -0.25 -19.41 -8.53
C LEU A 70 1.07 -19.98 -8.00
N VAL A 71 2.19 -19.29 -8.27
CA VAL A 71 3.52 -19.68 -7.76
C VAL A 71 3.53 -19.62 -6.24
N PHE A 72 3.00 -18.55 -5.63
CA PHE A 72 2.90 -18.42 -4.18
C PHE A 72 2.08 -19.56 -3.55
N LEU A 73 0.92 -19.89 -4.11
CA LEU A 73 0.07 -20.97 -3.62
C LEU A 73 0.75 -22.33 -3.69
N LEU A 74 1.54 -22.57 -4.75
CA LEU A 74 2.32 -23.79 -4.90
C LEU A 74 3.37 -23.90 -3.78
N PHE A 75 4.15 -22.83 -3.54
CA PHE A 75 5.12 -22.80 -2.43
C PHE A 75 4.46 -22.92 -1.04
N ASP A 76 3.29 -22.32 -0.85
CA ASP A 76 2.55 -22.38 0.42
C ASP A 76 2.09 -23.81 0.74
N VAL A 77 1.58 -24.53 -0.27
CA VAL A 77 1.25 -25.95 -0.12
C VAL A 77 2.49 -26.77 0.18
N GLU A 78 3.65 -26.46 -0.40
CA GLU A 78 4.88 -27.21 -0.14
C GLU A 78 5.40 -27.06 1.29
N LEU A 79 5.16 -25.90 1.92
CA LEU A 79 5.52 -25.67 3.32
C LEU A 79 4.80 -26.62 4.28
N ILE A 80 3.60 -27.12 3.92
CA ILE A 80 2.89 -28.11 4.73
C ILE A 80 3.69 -29.41 4.91
N PHE A 81 4.59 -29.74 3.97
CA PHE A 81 5.48 -30.91 4.05
C PHE A 81 6.76 -30.61 4.83
N VAL A 82 7.22 -29.35 4.81
CA VAL A 82 8.43 -28.94 5.53
C VAL A 82 8.20 -28.90 7.04
N PHE A 83 7.02 -28.45 7.49
CA PHE A 83 6.72 -28.31 8.93
C PHE A 83 6.81 -29.63 9.72
N PRO A 84 6.13 -30.73 9.33
CA PRO A 84 6.22 -31.99 10.07
C PRO A 84 7.64 -32.55 10.10
N TRP A 85 8.39 -32.43 9.01
CA TRP A 85 9.79 -32.84 9.00
C TRP A 85 10.62 -32.01 9.98
N ALA A 86 10.45 -30.69 9.99
CA ALA A 86 11.20 -29.79 10.88
C ALA A 86 10.93 -30.08 12.37
N THR A 87 9.72 -30.51 12.72
CA THR A 87 9.37 -30.84 14.11
C THR A 87 9.94 -32.18 14.56
N VAL A 88 10.08 -33.17 13.67
CA VAL A 88 10.55 -34.53 14.04
C VAL A 88 12.03 -34.79 13.75
N PHE A 89 12.70 -33.95 12.95
CA PHE A 89 14.10 -34.14 12.53
C PHE A 89 15.05 -34.37 13.71
N GLY A 90 14.87 -33.62 14.80
CA GLY A 90 15.69 -33.70 16.02
C GLY A 90 15.17 -34.66 17.09
N SER A 91 14.20 -35.52 16.79
CA SER A 91 13.62 -36.41 17.81
C SER A 91 14.63 -37.49 18.23
N ARG A 92 14.86 -37.60 19.54
CA ARG A 92 15.84 -38.55 20.10
C ARG A 92 15.44 -40.00 19.89
N GLU A 93 14.15 -40.29 19.87
CA GLU A 93 13.62 -41.64 19.66
C GLU A 93 13.92 -42.15 18.25
N LEU A 94 13.71 -41.33 17.22
CA LEU A 94 13.97 -41.73 15.83
C LEU A 94 15.47 -41.85 15.54
N VAL A 95 16.28 -40.94 16.10
CA VAL A 95 17.75 -41.01 15.99
C VAL A 95 18.32 -42.21 16.74
N ALA A 96 17.73 -42.60 17.87
CA ALA A 96 18.15 -43.80 18.61
C ALA A 96 17.69 -45.10 17.94
N ALA A 97 16.57 -45.09 17.21
CA ALA A 97 16.07 -46.24 16.46
C ALA A 97 16.96 -46.57 15.23
N ASP A 98 17.43 -45.55 14.51
CA ASP A 98 18.41 -45.71 13.43
C ASP A 98 19.37 -44.51 13.39
N GLY A 99 20.66 -44.76 13.63
CA GLY A 99 21.70 -43.73 13.59
C GLY A 99 21.87 -43.07 12.21
N ARG A 100 21.31 -43.66 11.14
CA ARG A 100 21.31 -43.09 9.79
C ARG A 100 20.16 -42.10 9.54
N TRP A 101 19.15 -42.07 10.42
CA TRP A 101 17.94 -41.25 10.29
C TRP A 101 18.23 -39.79 9.96
N GLY A 102 19.12 -39.16 10.72
CA GLY A 102 19.43 -37.75 10.55
C GLY A 102 19.98 -37.42 9.17
N TRP A 103 20.94 -38.21 8.67
CA TRP A 103 21.52 -37.96 7.35
C TRP A 103 20.54 -38.30 6.22
N PHE A 104 19.79 -39.39 6.36
CA PHE A 104 18.84 -39.83 5.34
C PHE A 104 17.71 -38.80 5.13
N THR A 105 17.06 -38.38 6.22
CA THR A 105 15.98 -37.38 6.17
C THR A 105 16.46 -35.99 5.78
N LEU A 106 17.72 -35.63 6.09
CA LEU A 106 18.32 -34.38 5.62
C LEU A 106 18.51 -34.39 4.10
N VAL A 107 18.98 -35.49 3.53
CA VAL A 107 19.18 -35.62 2.07
C VAL A 107 17.83 -35.61 1.35
N GLU A 108 16.83 -36.33 1.85
CA GLU A 108 15.48 -36.32 1.26
C GLU A 108 14.87 -34.92 1.28
N MET A 109 14.93 -34.22 2.41
CA MET A 109 14.41 -32.86 2.51
C MET A 109 15.24 -31.87 1.68
N GLY A 110 16.56 -32.05 1.63
CA GLY A 110 17.43 -31.27 0.76
C GLY A 110 17.12 -31.47 -0.73
N MET A 111 16.78 -32.69 -1.15
CA MET A 111 16.32 -32.98 -2.50
C MET A 111 14.95 -32.36 -2.78
N PHE A 112 14.01 -32.48 -1.84
CA PHE A 112 12.69 -31.86 -1.94
C PHE A 112 12.81 -30.34 -2.13
N LEU A 113 13.48 -29.64 -1.19
CA LEU A 113 13.77 -28.20 -1.28
C LEU A 113 14.56 -27.85 -2.55
N GLY A 114 15.50 -28.69 -2.96
CA GLY A 114 16.28 -28.52 -4.18
C GLY A 114 15.39 -28.46 -5.43
N ILE A 115 14.40 -29.33 -5.54
CA ILE A 115 13.42 -29.31 -6.64
C ILE A 115 12.64 -27.98 -6.62
N LEU A 116 12.23 -27.49 -5.45
CA LEU A 116 11.49 -26.22 -5.32
C LEU A 116 12.34 -25.03 -5.78
N VAL A 117 13.60 -25.01 -5.36
CA VAL A 117 14.57 -23.97 -5.75
C VAL A 117 14.79 -24.01 -7.26
N VAL A 118 14.91 -25.18 -7.87
CA VAL A 118 15.04 -25.31 -9.33
C VAL A 118 13.79 -24.75 -10.04
N GLY A 119 12.59 -25.06 -9.55
CA GLY A 119 11.35 -24.48 -10.05
C GLY A 119 11.33 -22.94 -9.93
N LEU A 120 11.74 -22.40 -8.77
CA LEU A 120 11.83 -20.96 -8.55
C LEU A 120 12.82 -20.31 -9.52
N VAL A 121 14.01 -20.89 -9.66
CA VAL A 121 15.05 -20.38 -10.56
C VAL A 121 14.58 -20.41 -12.01
N TYR A 122 13.86 -21.46 -12.43
CA TYR A 122 13.28 -21.53 -13.77
C TYR A 122 12.30 -20.39 -14.04
N VAL A 123 11.32 -20.18 -13.16
CA VAL A 123 10.32 -19.10 -13.29
C VAL A 123 11.00 -17.71 -13.24
N TRP A 124 12.02 -17.57 -12.39
CA TRP A 124 12.80 -16.34 -12.30
C TRP A 124 13.59 -16.05 -13.58
N LYS A 125 14.27 -17.06 -14.15
CA LYS A 125 15.00 -16.93 -15.41
C LYS A 125 14.10 -16.64 -16.59
N ARG A 126 12.87 -17.15 -16.59
CA ARG A 126 11.84 -16.81 -17.58
C ARG A 126 11.29 -15.39 -17.42
N GLY A 127 11.53 -14.74 -16.29
CA GLY A 127 11.07 -13.37 -16.04
C GLY A 127 9.58 -13.29 -15.71
N ASP A 128 8.92 -14.39 -15.37
CA ASP A 128 7.48 -14.41 -15.05
C ASP A 128 7.19 -13.65 -13.74
N ILE A 129 8.19 -13.51 -12.87
CA ILE A 129 8.16 -12.73 -11.62
C ILE A 129 8.57 -11.27 -11.86
N SER A 130 9.02 -10.91 -13.09
CA SER A 130 9.46 -9.55 -13.37
C SER A 130 8.29 -8.58 -13.42
N TRP A 131 8.40 -7.50 -12.64
CA TRP A 131 7.40 -6.45 -12.61
C TRP A 131 7.40 -5.64 -13.90
N ILE A 132 6.21 -5.27 -14.37
CA ILE A 132 6.06 -4.39 -15.53
C ILE A 132 6.36 -2.98 -15.06
N LYS A 133 7.49 -2.44 -15.51
CA LYS A 133 7.80 -1.02 -15.34
C LYS A 133 7.00 -0.25 -16.40
N PRO A 134 6.15 0.71 -16.03
CA PRO A 134 5.49 1.56 -17.01
C PRO A 134 6.58 2.33 -17.78
N ALA A 135 6.57 2.19 -19.11
CA ALA A 135 7.38 3.06 -19.95
C ALA A 135 6.70 4.42 -19.99
N HIS A 136 7.29 5.42 -19.34
CA HIS A 136 6.80 6.79 -19.41
C HIS A 136 7.05 7.31 -20.82
N VAL A 137 5.99 7.36 -21.63
CA VAL A 137 6.01 8.10 -22.89
C VAL A 137 5.74 9.55 -22.55
N GLU A 138 6.75 10.41 -22.72
CA GLU A 138 6.56 11.84 -22.54
C GLU A 138 5.54 12.35 -23.57
N PRO A 139 4.40 12.92 -23.13
CA PRO A 139 3.40 13.43 -24.06
C PRO A 139 3.99 14.60 -24.85
N ARG A 140 4.06 14.45 -26.18
CA ARG A 140 4.47 15.53 -27.08
C ARG A 140 3.25 16.38 -27.41
N VAL A 141 3.13 17.50 -26.71
CA VAL A 141 2.15 18.53 -27.04
C VAL A 141 2.72 19.42 -28.15
N SER A 142 1.92 19.69 -29.18
CA SER A 142 2.27 20.64 -30.25
C SER A 142 2.17 22.07 -29.70
N VAL A 143 3.18 22.49 -28.95
CA VAL A 143 3.35 23.86 -28.49
C VAL A 143 4.35 24.57 -29.40
N GLY A 144 4.09 25.85 -29.70
CA GLY A 144 5.05 26.70 -30.43
C GLY A 144 6.29 27.07 -29.61
N ILE A 145 6.52 26.41 -28.47
CA ILE A 145 7.59 26.68 -27.52
C ILE A 145 8.68 25.61 -27.70
N PRO A 146 9.94 25.99 -27.96
CA PRO A 146 11.03 25.04 -28.12
C PRO A 146 11.35 24.33 -26.79
N ALA A 147 11.77 23.07 -26.85
CA ALA A 147 12.13 22.26 -25.68
C ALA A 147 13.20 22.93 -24.79
N THR A 148 14.11 23.68 -25.41
CA THR A 148 15.18 24.44 -24.74
C THR A 148 14.65 25.46 -23.75
N ALA A 149 13.46 26.03 -23.96
CA ALA A 149 12.85 26.96 -23.02
C ALA A 149 12.48 26.28 -21.71
N TYR A 150 12.03 25.01 -21.77
CA TYR A 150 11.72 24.22 -20.57
C TYR A 150 12.99 23.78 -19.85
N GLU A 151 14.04 23.36 -20.58
CA GLU A 151 15.34 23.03 -19.97
C GLU A 151 15.94 24.23 -19.22
N GLN A 152 15.87 25.43 -19.81
CA GLN A 152 16.31 26.66 -19.15
C GLN A 152 15.52 26.95 -17.87
N LEU A 153 14.22 26.64 -17.87
CA LEU A 153 13.34 26.87 -16.72
C LEU A 153 13.61 25.85 -15.59
N ASN A 154 13.73 24.56 -15.95
CA ASN A 154 14.02 23.47 -15.02
C ASN A 154 15.40 23.61 -14.38
N ASN A 155 16.38 24.09 -15.14
CA ASN A 155 17.73 24.36 -14.65
C ASN A 155 17.86 25.72 -13.93
N LYS A 156 16.80 26.54 -13.94
CA LYS A 156 16.83 27.84 -13.28
C LYS A 156 16.79 27.64 -11.77
N GLN A 157 17.79 28.18 -11.08
CA GLN A 157 17.82 28.14 -9.64
C GLN A 157 16.87 29.23 -9.09
N TYR A 158 15.80 28.81 -8.44
CA TYR A 158 14.84 29.73 -7.83
C TYR A 158 15.28 30.07 -6.41
N HIS A 159 15.46 31.36 -6.12
CA HIS A 159 15.56 31.80 -4.74
C HIS A 159 14.15 31.74 -4.14
N VAL A 160 13.88 30.72 -3.33
CA VAL A 160 12.64 30.64 -2.55
C VAL A 160 12.62 31.88 -1.66
N ARG A 161 11.57 32.69 -1.76
CA ARG A 161 11.43 33.82 -0.82
C ARG A 161 11.20 33.22 0.55
N ASP A 162 11.98 33.67 1.54
CA ASP A 162 11.73 33.28 2.92
C ASP A 162 10.29 33.61 3.28
N TYR A 163 9.56 32.58 3.71
CA TYR A 163 8.19 32.75 4.16
C TYR A 163 8.22 33.63 5.41
N LYS A 164 7.89 34.91 5.23
CA LYS A 164 7.48 35.76 6.35
C LYS A 164 6.00 35.52 6.55
N ALA A 165 5.66 34.86 7.65
CA ALA A 165 4.29 34.94 8.17
C ALA A 165 3.96 36.43 8.25
N ALA A 166 2.94 36.88 7.52
CA ALA A 166 2.40 38.20 7.73
C ALA A 166 1.89 38.21 9.17
N VAL A 167 2.68 38.77 10.09
CA VAL A 167 2.22 39.09 11.42
C VAL A 167 1.19 40.19 11.19
N LEU A 168 -0.08 39.82 11.25
CA LEU A 168 -1.17 40.78 11.36
C LEU A 168 -1.03 41.41 12.74
N GLU A 169 -0.19 42.43 12.87
CA GLU A 169 -0.24 43.31 14.03
C GLU A 169 -1.56 44.08 13.92
N ASP A 170 -2.47 43.79 14.85
CA ASP A 170 -3.61 44.65 15.16
C ASP A 170 -3.07 45.97 15.74
N THR A 171 -2.51 46.83 14.89
CA THR A 171 -2.30 48.23 15.26
C THR A 171 -3.66 48.90 15.26
N ALA A 172 -4.30 48.88 16.42
CA ALA A 172 -5.30 49.84 16.78
C ALA A 172 -4.72 51.26 16.59
N ASP A 173 -5.45 52.06 15.82
CA ASP A 173 -5.47 53.51 15.83
C ASP A 173 -4.16 54.26 15.52
N THR A 174 -3.96 54.60 14.25
CA THR A 174 -3.46 55.94 13.87
C THR A 174 -3.80 56.20 12.39
N GLY A 175 -4.55 57.28 12.16
CA GLY A 175 -5.14 57.64 10.87
C GLY A 175 -4.14 58.00 9.77
N VAL A 176 -3.56 56.98 9.12
CA VAL A 176 -2.87 57.13 7.84
C VAL A 176 -3.83 56.80 6.70
N LYS A 177 -4.13 57.79 5.86
CA LYS A 177 -4.87 57.59 4.60
C LYS A 177 -4.04 56.72 3.66
N VAL A 178 -4.33 55.42 3.65
CA VAL A 178 -3.79 54.48 2.66
C VAL A 178 -4.37 54.84 1.29
N ALA A 179 -3.52 55.27 0.37
CA ALA A 179 -3.88 55.43 -1.03
C ALA A 179 -4.44 54.10 -1.55
N ARG A 180 -5.67 54.12 -2.08
CA ARG A 180 -6.32 52.94 -2.65
C ARG A 180 -5.43 52.39 -3.77
N SER A 181 -4.73 51.29 -3.49
CA SER A 181 -4.18 50.41 -4.51
C SER A 181 -5.31 50.03 -5.46
N GLY A 182 -5.11 50.31 -6.75
CA GLY A 182 -6.06 50.03 -7.81
C GLY A 182 -6.62 48.62 -7.69
N GLY A 183 -7.94 48.50 -7.90
CA GLY A 183 -8.66 47.24 -7.73
C GLY A 183 -8.03 46.12 -8.54
N LEU A 184 -7.99 44.92 -7.96
CA LEU A 184 -7.62 43.68 -8.64
C LEU A 184 -8.37 43.60 -9.97
N ALA A 185 -7.62 43.62 -11.07
CA ALA A 185 -8.13 43.79 -12.44
C ALA A 185 -8.90 42.58 -13.00
N PHE A 186 -9.29 41.62 -12.16
CA PHE A 186 -10.06 40.47 -12.61
C PHE A 186 -10.95 39.91 -11.51
N ARG A 187 -12.27 39.97 -11.73
CA ARG A 187 -13.28 39.28 -10.95
C ARG A 187 -13.92 38.23 -11.86
N PRO A 188 -13.59 36.93 -11.75
CA PRO A 188 -14.25 35.91 -12.54
C PRO A 188 -15.73 35.84 -12.14
N LYS A 189 -16.63 36.05 -13.10
CA LYS A 189 -18.07 35.78 -12.94
C LYS A 189 -18.32 34.32 -13.29
N PHE A 190 -18.59 33.48 -12.30
CA PHE A 190 -19.10 32.14 -12.53
C PHE A 190 -20.57 32.21 -12.93
N LYS A 191 -20.88 31.77 -14.15
CA LYS A 191 -22.26 31.61 -14.64
C LYS A 191 -22.81 30.32 -14.04
N LYS A 192 -23.93 30.38 -13.34
CA LYS A 192 -24.62 29.17 -12.87
C LYS A 192 -25.10 28.37 -14.08
N SER A 193 -24.83 27.06 -14.11
CA SER A 193 -25.49 26.16 -15.04
C SER A 193 -26.96 26.04 -14.64
N ASN A 194 -27.85 26.11 -15.62
CA ASN A 194 -29.22 25.63 -15.48
C ASN A 194 -29.23 24.11 -15.37
#